data_AF-A0A2U3KFL7-F1
#
_entry.id   AF-A0A2U3KFL7-F1
#
_cell.length_a   1.000
_cell.length_b   1.000
_cell.length_c   1.000
_cell.angle_alpha   90.00
_cell.angle_beta   90.00
_cell.angle_gamma   90.00
#
_symmetry.space_group_name_H-M   'P 1'
#
loop_
_entity.id
_entity.type
_entity.pdbx_description
1 polymer ?
#
loop_
_entity_poly.entity_id
_entity_poly.type
_entity_poly.pdbx_seq_one_letter_code
_entity_poly.pdbx_strand_id
1 'polypeptide(L)'
;MTAGQWKIGRKNAGLTQAAAARLLAVSQPYLSQLETGLRAASAELARRAAKLYGLPPTALPLPEPLDVPGVTPGQLQRQLASLGYPGFEHVRSTSVSNPAGVVLNALVKRDLDARLVEALPWVLSTYTDLNWEWLRDRAKLHNAQNRLGYVVHLAEQTVRAVPERQGAVAVLTGWVHELEEARLAREGTLCRDSMPERERAWVRANRPEAAVHWNLLTSLTAEQLRYATY
;
A
#
# COMPACT_ATOMS: atom_id res chain seq x y z
N MET A 1 -10.24 8.91 -2.42
CA MET A 1 -10.24 9.98 -3.43
C MET A 1 -10.29 11.36 -2.79
N THR A 2 -9.30 12.21 -3.05
CA THR A 2 -9.21 13.59 -2.54
C THR A 2 -9.98 14.58 -3.41
N ALA A 3 -10.23 15.80 -2.91
CA ALA A 3 -10.84 16.88 -3.69
C ALA A 3 -10.04 17.22 -4.96
N GLY A 4 -8.70 17.20 -4.85
CA GLY A 4 -7.80 17.35 -5.99
C GLY A 4 -8.00 16.26 -7.05
N GLN A 5 -8.09 14.99 -6.63
CA GLN A 5 -8.32 13.86 -7.54
C GLN A 5 -9.70 13.94 -8.24
N TRP A 6 -10.74 14.42 -7.56
CA TRP A 6 -12.04 14.71 -8.18
C TRP A 6 -11.91 15.72 -9.32
N LYS A 7 -11.31 16.87 -9.04
CA LYS A 7 -11.22 18.00 -9.97
C LYS A 7 -10.27 17.73 -11.13
N ILE A 8 -9.07 17.23 -10.82
CA ILE A 8 -8.03 16.93 -11.82
C ILE A 8 -8.46 15.75 -12.67
N GLY A 9 -8.95 14.66 -12.06
CA GLY A 9 -9.44 13.48 -12.78
C GLY A 9 -10.52 13.82 -13.79
N ARG A 10 -11.53 14.60 -13.38
CA ARG A 10 -12.58 15.08 -14.28
C ARG A 10 -12.02 15.89 -15.44
N LYS A 11 -11.10 16.83 -15.17
CA LYS A 11 -10.50 17.68 -16.20
C LYS A 11 -9.67 16.87 -17.20
N ASN A 12 -8.88 15.91 -16.72
CA ASN A 12 -8.08 15.03 -17.56
C ASN A 12 -8.96 14.11 -18.43
N ALA A 13 -10.14 13.73 -17.94
CA ALA A 13 -11.15 13.04 -18.72
C ALA A 13 -11.92 13.94 -19.72
N GLY A 14 -11.57 15.24 -19.83
CA GLY A 14 -12.21 16.18 -20.75
C GLY A 14 -13.65 16.54 -20.39
N LEU A 15 -14.09 16.29 -19.14
CA LEU A 15 -15.48 16.45 -18.73
C LEU A 15 -15.74 17.82 -18.08
N THR A 16 -16.84 18.47 -18.47
CA THR A 16 -17.39 19.59 -17.69
C THR A 16 -17.98 19.08 -16.38
N GLN A 17 -18.11 19.95 -15.37
CA GLN A 17 -18.69 19.58 -14.08
C GLN A 17 -20.15 19.08 -14.24
N ALA A 18 -20.96 19.73 -15.09
CA ALA A 18 -22.32 19.29 -15.37
C ALA A 18 -22.39 17.95 -16.12
N ALA A 19 -21.47 17.68 -17.05
CA ALA A 19 -21.41 16.39 -17.74
C ALA A 19 -21.02 15.26 -16.78
N ALA A 20 -19.99 15.46 -15.98
CA ALA A 20 -19.54 14.47 -15.00
C ALA A 20 -20.60 14.18 -13.92
N ALA A 21 -21.28 15.21 -13.42
CA ALA A 21 -22.36 15.04 -12.43
C ALA A 21 -23.48 14.14 -12.98
N ARG A 22 -23.87 14.35 -14.24
CA ARG A 22 -24.86 13.52 -14.94
C ARG A 22 -24.41 12.07 -15.08
N LEU A 23 -23.17 11.84 -15.52
CA LEU A 23 -22.61 10.49 -15.71
C LEU A 23 -22.46 9.73 -14.38
N LEU A 24 -22.24 10.45 -13.28
CA LEU A 24 -22.17 9.89 -11.93
C LEU A 24 -23.52 9.80 -11.22
N ALA A 25 -24.61 10.21 -11.89
CA ALA A 25 -25.96 10.28 -11.34
C ALA A 25 -26.03 11.09 -10.02
N VAL A 26 -25.38 12.27 -10.00
CA VAL A 26 -25.41 13.21 -8.89
C VAL A 26 -25.72 14.62 -9.36
N SER A 27 -26.08 15.53 -8.45
CA SER A 27 -26.28 16.94 -8.79
C SER A 27 -24.93 17.65 -9.01
N GLN A 28 -24.89 18.63 -9.92
CA GLN A 28 -23.71 19.45 -10.14
C GLN A 28 -23.25 20.17 -8.85
N PRO A 29 -24.14 20.76 -8.03
CA PRO A 29 -23.73 21.36 -6.76
C PRO A 29 -23.06 20.37 -5.81
N TYR A 30 -23.55 19.12 -5.73
CA TYR A 30 -22.91 18.09 -4.91
C TYR A 30 -21.52 17.73 -5.44
N LEU A 31 -21.35 17.56 -6.76
CA LEU A 31 -20.03 17.35 -7.35
C LEU A 31 -19.07 18.52 -7.08
N SER A 32 -19.57 19.76 -7.12
CA SER A 32 -18.77 20.94 -6.75
C SER A 32 -18.27 20.87 -5.30
N GLN A 33 -19.12 20.46 -4.36
CA GLN A 33 -18.72 20.25 -2.97
C GLN A 33 -17.67 19.15 -2.79
N LEU A 34 -17.70 18.09 -3.61
CA LEU A 34 -16.67 17.05 -3.61
C LEU A 34 -15.32 17.59 -4.15
N GLU A 35 -15.36 18.38 -5.21
CA GLU A 35 -14.17 19.00 -5.84
C GLU A 35 -13.52 20.09 -5.00
N THR A 36 -14.26 20.69 -4.07
CA THR A 36 -13.74 21.68 -3.11
C THR A 36 -13.43 21.08 -1.73
N GLY A 37 -13.73 19.80 -1.51
CA GLY A 37 -13.50 19.13 -0.24
C GLY A 37 -14.51 19.49 0.86
N LEU A 38 -15.60 20.18 0.53
CA LEU A 38 -16.69 20.49 1.46
C LEU A 38 -17.51 19.26 1.85
N ARG A 39 -17.48 18.20 1.04
CA ARG A 39 -18.09 16.90 1.36
C ARG A 39 -17.18 15.74 0.96
N ALA A 40 -17.33 14.63 1.68
CA ALA A 40 -16.80 13.34 1.29
C ALA A 40 -17.81 12.57 0.44
N ALA A 41 -17.31 11.82 -0.54
CA ALA A 41 -18.11 10.90 -1.33
C ALA A 41 -18.19 9.53 -0.64
N SER A 42 -19.27 8.78 -0.89
CA SER A 42 -19.31 7.36 -0.54
C SER A 42 -18.24 6.58 -1.31
N ALA A 43 -17.80 5.44 -0.76
CA ALA A 43 -16.82 4.57 -1.42
C ALA A 43 -17.30 4.12 -2.81
N GLU A 44 -18.59 3.83 -2.95
CA GLU A 44 -19.18 3.46 -4.24
C GLU A 44 -19.09 4.60 -5.26
N LEU A 45 -19.47 5.82 -4.88
CA LEU A 45 -19.38 6.98 -5.76
C LEU A 45 -17.92 7.27 -6.14
N ALA A 46 -16.98 7.18 -5.21
CA ALA A 46 -15.57 7.35 -5.48
C ALA A 46 -15.02 6.31 -6.47
N ARG A 47 -15.44 5.03 -6.37
CA ARG A 47 -15.03 3.99 -7.33
C ARG A 47 -15.58 4.25 -8.74
N ARG A 48 -16.86 4.64 -8.85
CA ARG A 48 -17.46 4.98 -10.15
C ARG A 48 -16.74 6.17 -10.79
N ALA A 49 -16.40 7.18 -10.01
CA ALA A 49 -15.65 8.34 -10.48
C ALA A 49 -14.21 7.99 -10.88
N ALA A 50 -13.50 7.19 -10.08
CA ALA A 50 -12.16 6.72 -10.44
C ALA A 50 -12.16 5.97 -11.78
N LYS A 51 -13.14 5.10 -12.01
CA LYS A 51 -13.33 4.41 -13.29
C LYS A 51 -13.65 5.39 -14.42
N LEU A 52 -14.61 6.29 -14.21
CA LEU A 52 -15.04 7.27 -15.21
C LEU A 52 -13.90 8.21 -15.63
N TYR A 53 -13.05 8.59 -14.67
CA TYR A 53 -11.95 9.53 -14.88
C TYR A 53 -10.63 8.86 -15.26
N GLY A 54 -10.56 7.52 -15.30
CA GLY A 54 -9.32 6.79 -15.56
C GLY A 54 -8.24 7.05 -14.49
N LEU A 55 -8.63 7.21 -13.23
CA LEU A 55 -7.71 7.50 -12.13
C LEU A 55 -6.90 6.26 -11.72
N PRO A 56 -5.67 6.46 -11.20
CA PRO A 56 -4.85 5.35 -10.73
C PRO A 56 -5.46 4.65 -9.50
N PRO A 57 -5.01 3.41 -9.20
CA PRO A 57 -5.47 2.66 -8.03
C PRO A 57 -5.34 3.42 -6.69
N THR A 58 -4.35 4.31 -6.57
CA THR A 58 -4.14 5.17 -5.38
C THR A 58 -5.28 6.16 -5.12
N ALA A 59 -6.11 6.46 -6.13
CA ALA A 59 -7.28 7.31 -5.97
C ALA A 59 -8.51 6.59 -5.40
N LEU A 60 -8.52 5.24 -5.44
CA LEU A 60 -9.63 4.43 -4.92
C LEU A 60 -9.86 4.71 -3.43
N PRO A 61 -11.10 4.53 -2.92
CA PRO A 61 -11.37 4.74 -1.50
C PRO A 61 -10.50 3.82 -0.63
N LEU A 62 -9.95 4.39 0.43
CA LEU A 62 -9.23 3.65 1.46
C LEU A 62 -10.23 2.90 2.35
N PRO A 63 -9.84 1.74 2.93
CA PRO A 63 -10.66 1.05 3.93
C PRO A 63 -11.02 1.96 5.09
N GLU A 64 -12.23 1.80 5.63
CA GLU A 64 -12.65 2.54 6.81
C GLU A 64 -11.87 2.08 8.06
N PRO A 65 -11.73 2.95 9.09
CA PRO A 65 -10.94 2.68 10.30
C PRO A 65 -11.21 1.35 11.01
N LEU A 66 -12.46 0.90 11.00
CA LEU A 66 -12.94 -0.30 11.69
C LEU A 66 -12.96 -1.52 10.76
N ASP A 67 -12.81 -1.29 9.46
CA ASP A 67 -12.88 -2.27 8.39
C ASP A 67 -11.47 -2.67 7.96
N VAL A 68 -10.64 -3.15 8.88
CA VAL A 68 -9.54 -4.04 8.49
C VAL A 68 -10.12 -5.44 8.60
N PRO A 69 -10.92 -5.93 7.63
CA PRO A 69 -11.58 -7.21 7.76
C PRO A 69 -10.48 -8.26 7.72
N GLY A 70 -10.79 -9.48 8.17
CA GLY A 70 -9.92 -10.63 7.99
C GLY A 70 -9.77 -11.01 6.50
N VAL A 71 -9.13 -10.16 5.69
CA VAL A 71 -8.80 -10.44 4.28
C VAL A 71 -8.01 -11.73 4.28
N THR A 72 -8.53 -12.76 3.61
CA THR A 72 -7.86 -14.06 3.56
C THR A 72 -6.61 -13.96 2.69
N PRO A 73 -5.61 -14.84 2.88
CA PRO A 73 -4.42 -14.86 2.02
C PRO A 73 -4.77 -14.93 0.52
N GLY A 74 -5.79 -15.71 0.15
CA GLY A 74 -6.26 -15.80 -1.24
C GLY A 74 -6.93 -14.53 -1.77
N GLN A 75 -7.59 -13.74 -0.90
CA GLN A 75 -8.09 -12.42 -1.29
C GLN A 75 -6.93 -11.44 -1.49
N LEU A 76 -5.93 -11.44 -0.60
CA LEU A 76 -4.75 -10.59 -0.72
C LEU A 76 -3.97 -10.90 -2.01
N GLN A 77 -3.82 -12.19 -2.36
CA GLN A 77 -3.20 -12.60 -3.62
C GLN A 77 -3.92 -12.01 -4.84
N ARG A 78 -5.26 -12.05 -4.87
CA ARG A 78 -6.06 -11.44 -5.94
C ARG A 78 -5.94 -9.92 -5.99
N GLN A 79 -5.79 -9.27 -4.84
CA GLN A 79 -5.58 -7.82 -4.78
C GLN A 79 -4.20 -7.43 -5.32
N LEU A 80 -3.15 -8.19 -4.97
CA LEU A 80 -1.81 -7.97 -5.53
C LEU A 80 -1.80 -8.22 -7.05
N ALA A 81 -2.49 -9.25 -7.52
CA ALA A 81 -2.66 -9.50 -8.94
C ALA A 81 -3.43 -8.36 -9.65
N SER A 82 -4.46 -7.78 -9.03
CA SER A 82 -5.20 -6.65 -9.63
C SER A 82 -4.43 -5.34 -9.66
N LEU A 83 -3.39 -5.21 -8.83
CA LEU A 83 -2.41 -4.13 -8.92
C LEU A 83 -1.37 -4.38 -10.04
N GLY A 84 -1.30 -5.59 -10.60
CA GLY A 84 -0.34 -5.93 -11.64
C GLY A 84 0.99 -6.49 -11.11
N TYR A 85 1.00 -7.05 -9.89
CA TYR A 85 2.21 -7.69 -9.37
C TYR A 85 2.64 -8.87 -10.25
N PRO A 86 3.86 -8.88 -10.82
CA PRO A 86 4.27 -9.90 -11.79
C PRO A 86 4.24 -11.33 -11.24
N GLY A 87 4.57 -11.50 -9.96
CA GLY A 87 4.55 -12.83 -9.31
C GLY A 87 3.16 -13.47 -9.23
N PHE A 88 2.08 -12.74 -9.51
CA PHE A 88 0.71 -13.26 -9.52
C PHE A 88 -0.03 -12.99 -10.83
N GLU A 89 0.66 -12.77 -11.95
CA GLU A 89 0.04 -12.53 -13.27
C GLU A 89 -0.97 -13.63 -13.68
N HIS A 90 -0.71 -14.89 -13.30
CA HIS A 90 -1.60 -16.02 -13.53
C HIS A 90 -2.93 -15.98 -12.74
N VAL A 91 -3.07 -15.08 -11.76
CA VAL A 91 -4.25 -15.02 -10.87
C VAL A 91 -5.29 -14.11 -11.48
N ARG A 92 -6.48 -14.66 -11.74
CA ARG A 92 -7.62 -13.84 -12.17
C ARG A 92 -8.09 -12.93 -11.03
N SER A 93 -8.23 -11.65 -11.33
CA SER A 93 -8.76 -10.65 -10.41
C SER A 93 -9.94 -9.91 -11.05
N THR A 94 -10.91 -9.51 -10.23
CA THR A 94 -12.17 -8.90 -10.69
C THR A 94 -12.32 -7.43 -10.28
N SER A 95 -11.56 -6.98 -9.28
CA SER A 95 -11.58 -5.60 -8.83
C SER A 95 -10.22 -5.13 -8.32
N VAL A 96 -9.86 -3.90 -8.71
CA VAL A 96 -8.65 -3.22 -8.25
C VAL A 96 -8.93 -2.63 -6.86
N SER A 97 -7.98 -2.80 -5.94
CA SER A 97 -8.04 -2.24 -4.58
C SER A 97 -7.06 -1.07 -4.44
N ASN A 98 -7.28 -0.20 -3.45
CA ASN A 98 -6.31 0.84 -3.14
C ASN A 98 -5.01 0.17 -2.61
N PRO A 99 -3.82 0.43 -3.20
CA PRO A 99 -2.60 -0.26 -2.80
C PRO A 99 -2.20 -0.03 -1.33
N ALA A 100 -2.47 1.16 -0.76
CA ALA A 100 -2.19 1.42 0.66
C ALA A 100 -3.04 0.51 1.56
N GLY A 101 -4.29 0.27 1.18
CA GLY A 101 -5.17 -0.68 1.87
C GLY A 101 -4.67 -2.13 1.75
N VAL A 102 -4.13 -2.52 0.59
CA VAL A 102 -3.54 -3.86 0.38
C VAL A 102 -2.33 -4.07 1.29
N VAL A 103 -1.41 -3.10 1.33
CA VAL A 103 -0.23 -3.14 2.20
C VAL A 103 -0.63 -3.23 3.66
N LEU A 104 -1.55 -2.37 4.13
CA LEU A 104 -2.01 -2.43 5.51
C LEU A 104 -2.61 -3.79 5.86
N ASN A 105 -3.51 -4.32 5.02
CA ASN A 105 -4.16 -5.62 5.26
C ASN A 105 -3.17 -6.79 5.36
N ALA A 106 -2.03 -6.69 4.69
CA ALA A 106 -0.93 -7.65 4.79
C ALA A 106 -0.15 -7.46 6.10
N LEU A 107 0.31 -6.25 6.39
CA LEU A 107 1.22 -5.97 7.51
C LEU A 107 0.60 -6.24 8.89
N VAL A 108 -0.72 -6.13 9.02
CA VAL A 108 -1.45 -6.41 10.27
C VAL A 108 -1.66 -7.90 10.53
N LYS A 109 -1.37 -8.78 9.57
CA LYS A 109 -1.48 -10.24 9.74
C LYS A 109 -0.36 -10.76 10.63
N ARG A 110 -0.69 -11.62 11.58
CA ARG A 110 0.31 -12.32 12.41
C ARG A 110 1.13 -13.31 11.60
N ASP A 111 0.45 -14.02 10.71
CA ASP A 111 1.02 -15.06 9.85
C ASP A 111 0.53 -14.83 8.42
N LEU A 112 1.47 -14.81 7.48
CA LEU A 112 1.21 -14.62 6.06
C LEU A 112 2.23 -15.43 5.25
N ASP A 113 1.81 -15.94 4.10
CA ASP A 113 2.71 -16.60 3.16
C ASP A 113 3.83 -15.66 2.72
N ALA A 114 5.06 -16.18 2.65
CA ALA A 114 6.25 -15.39 2.33
C ALA A 114 6.12 -14.66 0.98
N ARG A 115 5.50 -15.28 -0.04
CA ARG A 115 5.33 -14.67 -1.36
C ARG A 115 4.42 -13.43 -1.34
N LEU A 116 3.46 -13.39 -0.41
CA LEU A 116 2.58 -12.23 -0.23
C LEU A 116 3.32 -11.08 0.45
N VAL A 117 4.23 -11.40 1.38
CA VAL A 117 5.11 -10.41 2.03
C VAL A 117 6.15 -9.86 1.05
N GLU A 118 6.76 -10.73 0.25
CA GLU A 118 7.75 -10.39 -0.79
C GLU A 118 7.16 -9.47 -1.87
N ALA A 119 5.84 -9.47 -2.06
CA ALA A 119 5.17 -8.58 -3.01
C ALA A 119 5.04 -7.14 -2.50
N LEU A 120 5.09 -6.91 -1.18
CA LEU A 120 4.80 -5.59 -0.60
C LEU A 120 5.84 -4.53 -0.97
N PRO A 121 7.16 -4.81 -0.99
CA PRO A 121 8.15 -3.85 -1.46
C PRO A 121 7.86 -3.36 -2.89
N TRP A 122 7.47 -4.26 -3.79
CA TRP A 122 7.08 -3.91 -5.15
C TRP A 122 5.88 -2.95 -5.19
N VAL A 123 4.87 -3.15 -4.34
CA VAL A 123 3.71 -2.25 -4.26
C VAL A 123 4.16 -0.85 -3.85
N LEU A 124 5.01 -0.74 -2.83
CA LEU A 124 5.49 0.56 -2.33
C LEU A 124 6.39 1.29 -3.35
N SER A 125 7.19 0.54 -4.12
CA SER A 125 8.02 1.13 -5.18
C SER A 125 7.24 1.52 -6.43
N THR A 126 6.15 0.81 -6.73
CA THR A 126 5.34 1.04 -7.94
C THR A 126 4.35 2.18 -7.75
N TYR A 127 3.77 2.28 -6.55
CA TYR A 127 2.82 3.31 -6.18
C TYR A 127 3.49 4.25 -5.18
N THR A 128 4.24 5.24 -5.64
CA THR A 128 4.90 6.19 -4.73
C THR A 128 3.99 7.34 -4.30
N ASP A 129 2.85 7.53 -4.99
CA ASP A 129 1.81 8.51 -4.71
C ASP A 129 0.73 7.99 -3.73
N LEU A 130 1.08 7.02 -2.88
CA LEU A 130 0.20 6.49 -1.84
C LEU A 130 -0.23 7.60 -0.87
N ASN A 131 -1.38 7.39 -0.22
CA ASN A 131 -1.69 8.13 1.00
C ASN A 131 -0.85 7.57 2.16
N TRP A 132 0.41 7.97 2.18
CA TRP A 132 1.41 7.49 3.13
C TRP A 132 1.11 7.91 4.57
N GLU A 133 0.60 9.11 4.80
CA GLU A 133 0.18 9.57 6.14
C GLU A 133 -0.89 8.63 6.71
N TRP A 134 -1.90 8.28 5.90
CA TRP A 134 -2.91 7.30 6.30
C TRP A 134 -2.28 5.93 6.57
N LEU A 135 -1.35 5.46 5.73
CA LEU A 135 -0.72 4.16 5.89
C LEU A 135 0.12 4.10 7.18
N ARG A 136 0.90 5.15 7.47
CA ARG A 136 1.67 5.33 8.71
C ARG A 136 0.75 5.30 9.93
N ASP A 137 -0.30 6.12 9.94
CA ASP A 137 -1.20 6.26 11.09
C ASP A 137 -1.92 4.95 11.38
N ARG A 138 -2.35 4.24 10.33
CA ARG A 138 -2.95 2.92 10.46
C ARG A 138 -1.96 1.86 10.92
N ALA A 139 -0.75 1.85 10.38
CA ALA A 139 0.29 0.92 10.83
C ALA A 139 0.57 1.12 12.32
N LYS A 140 0.67 2.37 12.80
CA LYS A 140 0.82 2.69 14.24
C LYS A 140 -0.34 2.17 15.08
N LEU A 141 -1.59 2.39 14.63
CA LEU A 141 -2.79 1.91 15.33
C LEU A 141 -2.79 0.39 15.53
N HIS A 142 -2.19 -0.36 14.60
CA HIS A 142 -2.09 -1.82 14.65
C HIS A 142 -0.74 -2.37 15.13
N ASN A 143 0.16 -1.51 15.64
CA ASN A 143 1.53 -1.89 16.02
C ASN A 143 2.34 -2.55 14.88
N ALA A 144 2.05 -2.18 13.63
CA ALA A 144 2.67 -2.70 12.42
C ALA A 144 3.72 -1.74 11.81
N GLN A 145 4.07 -0.65 12.48
CA GLN A 145 5.00 0.36 11.97
C GLN A 145 6.41 -0.17 11.72
N ASN A 146 6.92 -1.10 12.53
CA ASN A 146 8.23 -1.73 12.27
C ASN A 146 8.18 -2.59 11.01
N ARG A 147 7.07 -3.32 10.80
CA ARG A 147 6.84 -4.10 9.58
C ARG A 147 6.76 -3.17 8.36
N LEU A 148 6.05 -2.05 8.47
CA LEU A 148 5.99 -1.05 7.42
C LEU A 148 7.37 -0.46 7.12
N GLY A 149 8.10 0.01 8.15
CA GLY A 149 9.44 0.60 8.00
C GLY A 149 10.42 -0.35 7.32
N TYR A 150 10.42 -1.63 7.70
CA TYR A 150 11.26 -2.62 7.06
C TYR A 150 10.87 -2.88 5.59
N VAL A 151 9.59 -2.94 5.26
CA VAL A 151 9.13 -3.14 3.87
C VAL A 151 9.40 -1.91 3.01
N VAL A 152 9.29 -0.68 3.55
CA VAL A 152 9.71 0.55 2.86
C VAL A 152 11.21 0.54 2.61
N HIS A 153 12.01 0.12 3.59
CA HIS A 153 13.46 -0.03 3.43
C HIS A 153 13.81 -1.03 2.33
N LEU A 154 13.16 -2.19 2.27
CA LEU A 154 13.35 -3.16 1.19
C LEU A 154 12.97 -2.58 -0.18
N ALA A 155 11.85 -1.85 -0.26
CA ALA A 155 11.41 -1.20 -1.50
C ALA A 155 12.41 -0.14 -1.98
N GLU A 156 12.96 0.62 -1.04
CA GLU A 156 13.96 1.66 -1.27
C GLU A 156 15.25 1.05 -1.84
N GLN A 157 15.75 -0.03 -1.22
CA GLN A 157 16.92 -0.77 -1.71
C GLN A 157 16.71 -1.33 -3.12
N THR A 158 15.52 -1.88 -3.41
CA THR A 158 15.25 -2.47 -4.73
C THR A 158 15.20 -1.41 -5.82
N VAL A 159 14.60 -0.24 -5.57
CA VAL A 159 14.58 0.83 -6.58
C VAL A 159 15.89 1.59 -6.69
N ARG A 160 16.71 1.63 -5.63
CA ARG A 160 18.05 2.26 -5.69
C ARG A 160 18.95 1.58 -6.72
N ALA A 161 18.74 0.29 -6.98
CA ALA A 161 19.44 -0.44 -8.03
C ALA A 161 19.01 -0.06 -9.46
N VAL A 162 17.95 0.75 -9.64
CA VAL A 162 17.38 1.15 -10.94
C VAL A 162 17.56 2.66 -11.16
N PRO A 163 18.49 3.10 -12.03
CA PRO A 163 18.80 4.52 -12.22
C PRO A 163 17.60 5.40 -12.60
N GLU A 164 16.65 4.87 -13.36
CA GLU A 164 15.46 5.61 -13.82
C GLU A 164 14.45 5.88 -12.69
N ARG A 165 14.60 5.23 -11.54
CA ARG A 165 13.67 5.31 -10.40
C ARG A 165 14.18 6.18 -9.25
N GLN A 166 15.09 7.13 -9.51
CA GLN A 166 15.59 8.08 -8.49
C GLN A 166 14.48 8.87 -7.77
N GLY A 167 13.39 9.21 -8.46
CA GLY A 167 12.23 9.86 -7.83
C GLY A 167 11.57 8.98 -6.76
N ALA A 168 11.46 7.67 -7.00
CA ALA A 168 10.93 6.72 -6.03
C ALA A 168 11.88 6.55 -4.83
N VAL A 169 13.20 6.53 -5.08
CA VAL A 169 14.22 6.49 -4.01
C VAL A 169 14.04 7.67 -3.06
N ALA A 170 13.87 8.89 -3.59
CA ALA A 170 13.72 10.08 -2.75
C ALA A 170 12.45 10.02 -1.87
N VAL A 171 11.32 9.60 -2.44
CA VAL A 171 10.06 9.42 -1.70
C VAL A 171 10.21 8.37 -0.61
N LEU A 172 10.70 7.18 -0.96
CA LEU A 172 10.84 6.08 -0.01
C LEU A 172 11.85 6.41 1.10
N THR A 173 12.96 7.06 0.77
CA THR A 173 13.94 7.53 1.76
C THR A 173 13.28 8.46 2.79
N GLY A 174 12.48 9.42 2.33
CA GLY A 174 11.73 10.31 3.22
C GLY A 174 10.81 9.54 4.19
N TRP A 175 10.10 8.53 3.69
CA TRP A 175 9.22 7.71 4.51
C TRP A 175 9.95 6.75 5.45
N VAL A 176 11.14 6.25 5.09
CA VAL A 176 12.01 5.53 6.03
C VAL A 176 12.32 6.43 7.23
N HIS A 177 12.82 7.65 6.97
CA HIS A 177 13.13 8.62 8.02
C HIS A 177 11.92 8.98 8.88
N GLU A 178 10.75 9.15 8.28
CA GLU A 178 9.54 9.46 9.04
C GLU A 178 9.07 8.30 9.94
N LEU A 179 9.23 7.06 9.48
CA LEU A 179 8.86 5.87 10.25
C LEU A 179 9.84 5.54 11.37
N GLU A 180 11.10 6.00 11.27
CA GLU A 180 12.10 5.86 12.34
C GLU A 180 11.62 6.50 13.64
N GLU A 181 11.04 7.69 13.55
CA GLU A 181 10.52 8.44 14.71
C GLU A 181 9.37 7.68 15.43
N ALA A 182 8.73 6.74 14.75
CA ALA A 182 7.65 5.92 15.28
C ALA A 182 8.06 4.48 15.64
N ARG A 183 9.34 4.13 15.49
CA ARG A 183 9.85 2.76 15.64
C ARG A 183 9.58 2.19 17.04
N LEU A 184 9.07 0.97 17.09
CA LEU A 184 8.83 0.23 18.32
C LEU A 184 10.11 -0.45 18.79
N ALA A 185 10.38 -0.37 20.10
CA ALA A 185 11.43 -1.14 20.76
C ALA A 185 11.10 -2.64 20.86
N ARG A 186 9.81 -3.00 20.77
CA ARG A 186 9.35 -4.39 20.88
C ARG A 186 9.80 -5.21 19.67
N GLU A 187 10.37 -6.38 19.93
CA GLU A 187 10.65 -7.38 18.89
C GLU A 187 9.35 -7.91 18.27
N GLY A 188 9.29 -7.93 16.95
CA GLY A 188 8.21 -8.50 16.16
C GLY A 188 8.71 -9.49 15.11
N THR A 189 7.80 -9.99 14.28
CA THR A 189 8.11 -10.76 13.07
C THR A 189 7.62 -10.00 11.84
N LEU A 190 8.07 -10.38 10.65
CA LEU A 190 7.46 -9.92 9.39
C LEU A 190 6.36 -10.88 8.94
N CYS A 191 5.24 -10.88 9.68
CA CYS A 191 4.07 -11.73 9.44
C CYS A 191 4.38 -13.24 9.52
N ARG A 192 5.15 -13.68 10.51
CA ARG A 192 5.46 -15.09 10.78
C ARG A 192 5.51 -15.38 12.30
N ASP A 193 4.48 -15.00 13.03
CA ASP A 193 4.42 -15.20 14.50
C ASP A 193 4.43 -16.70 14.90
N SER A 194 3.91 -17.57 14.05
CA SER A 194 3.89 -19.04 14.22
C SER A 194 5.25 -19.73 14.00
N MET A 195 6.32 -18.97 13.74
CA MET A 195 7.67 -19.49 13.56
C MET A 195 8.10 -20.41 14.73
N PRO A 196 8.56 -21.64 14.46
CA PRO A 196 9.07 -22.55 15.50
C PRO A 196 10.27 -21.96 16.25
N GLU A 197 10.44 -22.31 17.53
CA GLU A 197 11.50 -21.73 18.38
C GLU A 197 12.91 -21.95 17.84
N ARG A 198 13.18 -23.09 17.21
CA ARG A 198 14.48 -23.35 16.56
C ARG A 198 14.74 -22.40 15.40
N GLU A 199 13.73 -22.18 14.55
CA GLU A 199 13.82 -21.23 13.45
C GLU A 199 13.94 -19.80 13.98
N ARG A 200 13.19 -19.45 15.02
CA ARG A 200 13.24 -18.14 15.69
C ARG A 200 14.64 -17.84 16.25
N ALA A 201 15.27 -18.81 16.92
CA ALA A 201 16.63 -18.67 17.42
C ALA A 201 17.64 -18.49 16.28
N TRP A 202 17.49 -19.26 15.20
CA TRP A 202 18.34 -19.13 14.01
C TRP A 202 18.18 -17.76 13.34
N VAL A 203 16.94 -17.30 13.10
CA VAL A 203 16.68 -15.98 12.49
C VAL A 203 17.23 -14.86 13.36
N ARG A 204 17.10 -14.94 14.69
CA ARG A 204 17.66 -13.93 15.59
C ARG A 204 19.17 -13.78 15.44
N ALA A 205 19.89 -14.88 15.19
CA ALA A 205 21.34 -14.87 14.98
C ALA A 205 21.78 -14.49 13.56
N ASN A 206 20.91 -14.64 12.55
CA ASN A 206 21.26 -14.49 11.13
C ASN A 206 20.49 -13.37 10.40
N ARG A 207 19.63 -12.61 11.09
CA ARG A 207 18.85 -11.52 10.48
C ARG A 207 19.76 -10.38 10.01
N PRO A 208 19.43 -9.71 8.89
CA PRO A 208 20.21 -8.58 8.39
C PRO A 208 20.17 -7.39 9.36
N GLU A 209 21.17 -6.50 9.28
CA GLU A 209 21.28 -5.32 10.14
C GLU A 209 20.01 -4.46 10.11
N ALA A 210 19.41 -4.27 8.93
CA ALA A 210 18.14 -3.55 8.81
C ALA A 210 16.99 -4.23 9.59
N ALA A 211 16.94 -5.56 9.66
CA ALA A 211 15.93 -6.25 10.45
C ALA A 211 16.20 -6.13 11.94
N VAL A 212 17.48 -6.12 12.36
CA VAL A 212 17.87 -5.77 13.75
C VAL A 212 17.39 -4.36 14.08
N HIS A 213 17.68 -3.40 13.21
CA HIS A 213 17.34 -2.00 13.38
C HIS A 213 15.83 -1.79 13.58
N TRP A 214 15.00 -2.42 12.73
CA TRP A 214 13.53 -2.40 12.85
C TRP A 214 12.97 -3.36 13.92
N ASN A 215 13.80 -4.00 14.76
CA ASN A 215 13.38 -4.97 15.76
C ASN A 215 12.49 -6.10 15.20
N LEU A 216 12.82 -6.63 14.02
CA LEU A 216 12.09 -7.72 13.38
C LEU A 216 12.91 -9.01 13.34
N LEU A 217 12.21 -10.13 13.53
CA LEU A 217 12.69 -11.47 13.22
C LEU A 217 12.27 -11.82 11.79
N THR A 218 13.19 -11.57 10.86
CA THR A 218 13.07 -11.95 9.46
C THR A 218 14.45 -12.10 8.86
N SER A 219 14.60 -13.00 7.89
CA SER A 219 15.79 -13.15 7.06
C SER A 219 15.59 -12.61 5.64
N LEU A 220 14.44 -11.97 5.38
CA LEU A 220 14.09 -11.44 4.06
C LEU A 220 14.99 -10.26 3.71
N THR A 221 15.68 -10.30 2.58
CA THR A 221 16.52 -9.20 2.09
C THR A 221 16.08 -8.74 0.70
N ALA A 222 16.57 -7.58 0.26
CA ALA A 222 16.23 -7.02 -1.04
C ALA A 222 16.62 -7.94 -2.21
N GLU A 223 17.75 -8.66 -2.09
CA GLU A 223 18.27 -9.55 -3.13
C GLU A 223 17.36 -10.78 -3.37
N GLN A 224 16.52 -11.12 -2.40
CA GLN A 224 15.58 -12.24 -2.50
C GLN A 224 14.30 -11.87 -3.26
N LEU A 225 14.06 -10.57 -3.50
CA LEU A 225 12.83 -10.04 -4.09
C LEU A 225 12.87 -10.08 -5.63
N ARG A 226 12.50 -11.25 -6.18
CA ARG A 226 12.58 -11.53 -7.63
C ARG A 226 11.84 -10.55 -8.54
N TYR A 227 10.77 -9.92 -8.04
CA TYR A 227 9.90 -9.06 -8.86
C TYR A 227 9.94 -7.58 -8.46
N ALA A 228 10.83 -7.16 -7.57
CA ALA A 228 10.78 -5.82 -6.98
C ALA A 228 11.20 -4.68 -7.91
N THR A 229 11.80 -4.97 -9.07
CA THR A 229 12.30 -3.96 -10.02
C THR A 229 11.60 -3.96 -11.38
N TYR A 230 10.61 -4.83 -11.58
CA TYR A 230 9.80 -4.86 -12.81
C TYR A 230 8.97 -3.58 -12.98
#